data_AF-A0AAV0SWN5-F1
#
_entry.id   AF-A0AAV0SWN5-F1
#
_cell.length_a   1.000
_cell.length_b   1.000
_cell.length_c   1.000
_cell.angle_alpha   90.00
_cell.angle_beta   90.00
_cell.angle_gamma   90.00
#
_symmetry.space_group_name_H-M   'P 1'
#
loop_
_entity.id
_entity.type
_entity.pdbx_description
1 polymer ?
#
loop_
_entity_poly.entity_id
_entity_poly.type
_entity_poly.pdbx_seq_one_letter_code
_entity_poly.pdbx_strand_id
1 'polypeptide(L)'
;MAGWEKVATTLNGCSAFKTHHLKGPIAKNRFERLVERHRSWVKNGSKPEDVPSEDAAFQSVMMRLVPKLDAAEAEPVTQTLGKRGRPRKVRPVETLAPATKKASTVVACLTIAPSPVGPQPSSPSTSLLVDPEDQALPIATKATRQRFTPRDDLLLAKYVKQSLPFRAKFGAISAAWDDVASKLDSNPEFSKDSIKGPVVRYRFENLVLKYRERVKRNNGRVVGAKGTPAGELEVLMTELVTLLDGGDPVSAALLAQNVAILTGSVNEMRERKFARTSRSQDFVSTKTNSGPSSPGSTASDVSPDAPQSSIIHTLDSQSLNTLTSMKQTVVKALSPTSIAGFETLVQKMIEQQNRAIKQMVSLQRDERRLETERREKEFKLQREEWEKDRKQEREEREKEREARENEQEKKREQFEQLEKERGEEREERKQELEKERKMEREEREKEREERKKEREEREKEREEREKEREEREKEREERKMEREEREKEREERKMEREEREKERKEREMEQEERKMEREKELEEREKELEKERGKEREMEREELEMEREKEREKEREMEREELEMEREEHEKERPGLIVTSISAMKTFLE
;
A
#
# COMPACT_ATOMS: atom_id res chain seq x y z
N MET A 1 -9.62 3.71 28.69
CA MET A 1 -9.37 2.40 28.06
C MET A 1 -9.71 1.22 28.98
N ALA A 2 -9.33 1.23 30.26
CA ALA A 2 -9.63 0.15 31.21
C ALA A 2 -11.12 -0.28 31.31
N GLY A 3 -12.06 0.66 31.14
CA GLY A 3 -13.50 0.32 31.11
C GLY A 3 -13.89 -0.60 29.94
N TRP A 4 -13.28 -0.42 28.77
CA TRP A 4 -13.57 -1.22 27.58
C TRP A 4 -12.98 -2.62 27.64
N GLU A 5 -11.91 -2.84 28.42
CA GLU A 5 -11.38 -4.18 28.67
C GLU A 5 -12.37 -5.02 29.49
N LYS A 6 -13.01 -4.43 30.52
CA LYS A 6 -14.06 -5.11 31.27
C LYS A 6 -15.23 -5.51 30.38
N VAL A 7 -15.70 -4.58 29.53
CA VAL A 7 -16.77 -4.85 28.56
C VAL A 7 -16.39 -5.99 27.62
N ALA A 8 -15.16 -5.99 27.11
CA ALA A 8 -14.67 -7.05 26.23
C ALA A 8 -14.62 -8.41 26.94
N THR A 9 -14.16 -8.47 28.18
CA THR A 9 -14.15 -9.69 29.00
C THR A 9 -15.56 -10.22 29.24
N THR A 10 -16.52 -9.35 29.57
CA THR A 10 -17.92 -9.75 29.73
C THR A 10 -18.52 -10.29 28.44
N LEU A 11 -18.26 -9.63 27.30
CA LEU A 11 -18.73 -10.11 25.99
C LEU A 11 -18.12 -11.46 25.61
N ASN A 12 -16.85 -11.69 25.93
CA ASN A 12 -16.19 -12.98 25.70
C ASN A 12 -16.75 -14.12 26.56
N GLY A 13 -17.37 -13.80 27.71
CA GLY A 13 -18.06 -14.78 28.55
C GLY A 13 -19.49 -15.09 28.12
N CYS A 14 -20.05 -14.34 27.16
CA CYS A 14 -21.41 -14.55 26.67
C CYS A 14 -21.46 -15.64 25.59
N SER A 15 -22.16 -16.74 25.85
CA SER A 15 -22.28 -17.87 24.92
C SER A 15 -22.96 -17.51 23.59
N ALA A 16 -23.77 -16.45 23.57
CA ALA A 16 -24.39 -15.93 22.35
C ALA A 16 -23.38 -15.20 21.43
N PHE A 17 -22.20 -14.82 21.95
CA PHE A 17 -21.21 -14.05 21.22
C PHE A 17 -20.09 -14.98 20.68
N LYS A 18 -20.29 -15.49 19.45
CA LYS A 18 -19.37 -16.46 18.82
C LYS A 18 -17.98 -15.93 18.44
N THR A 19 -17.72 -14.63 18.61
CA THR A 19 -16.39 -14.06 18.34
C THR A 19 -15.46 -14.24 19.54
N HIS A 20 -14.68 -15.31 19.51
CA HIS A 20 -13.68 -15.59 20.55
C HIS A 20 -12.57 -14.51 20.57
N HIS A 21 -12.31 -13.96 21.76
CA HIS A 21 -11.21 -13.02 22.09
C HIS A 21 -11.34 -11.58 21.60
N LEU A 22 -12.47 -10.92 21.87
CA LEU A 22 -12.57 -9.47 21.75
C LEU A 22 -11.59 -8.79 22.72
N LYS A 23 -10.76 -7.87 22.22
CA LYS A 23 -9.90 -6.98 23.03
C LYS A 23 -10.60 -5.64 23.26
N GLY A 24 -10.30 -4.94 24.35
CA GLY A 24 -10.90 -3.63 24.69
C GLY A 24 -10.94 -2.61 23.52
N PRO A 25 -9.84 -2.38 22.77
CA PRO A 25 -9.85 -1.49 21.61
C PRO A 25 -10.80 -1.94 20.49
N ILE A 26 -10.94 -3.26 20.29
CA ILE A 26 -11.81 -3.83 19.25
C ILE A 26 -13.28 -3.66 19.68
N ALA A 27 -13.58 -3.88 20.96
CA ALA A 27 -14.91 -3.64 21.53
C ALA A 27 -15.34 -2.19 21.36
N LYS A 28 -14.45 -1.24 21.71
CA LYS A 28 -14.69 0.20 21.53
C LYS A 28 -14.97 0.55 20.07
N ASN A 29 -14.12 0.11 19.14
CA ASN A 29 -14.26 0.45 17.73
C ASN A 29 -15.56 -0.13 17.13
N ARG A 30 -15.93 -1.36 17.52
CA ARG A 30 -17.21 -1.96 17.10
C ARG A 30 -18.40 -1.15 17.62
N PHE A 31 -18.38 -0.76 18.89
CA PHE A 31 -19.43 0.06 19.48
C PHE A 31 -19.54 1.43 18.80
N GLU A 32 -18.42 2.12 18.57
CA GLU A 32 -18.40 3.41 17.84
C GLU A 32 -19.00 3.27 16.43
N ARG A 33 -18.67 2.19 15.71
CA ARG A 33 -19.28 1.92 14.39
C ARG A 33 -20.78 1.67 14.45
N LEU A 34 -21.27 1.03 15.51
CA LEU A 34 -22.71 0.81 15.70
C LEU A 34 -23.43 2.13 15.99
N VAL A 35 -22.85 2.99 16.83
CA VAL A 35 -23.36 4.34 17.11
C VAL A 35 -23.38 5.19 15.84
N GLU A 36 -22.29 5.20 15.08
CA GLU A 36 -22.19 5.98 13.84
C GLU A 36 -23.17 5.50 12.77
N ARG A 37 -23.32 4.17 12.63
CA ARG A 37 -24.33 3.59 11.73
C ARG A 37 -25.74 4.04 12.12
N HIS A 38 -26.07 4.02 13.41
CA HIS A 38 -27.37 4.47 13.90
C HIS A 38 -27.57 5.97 13.65
N ARG A 39 -26.58 6.82 13.97
CA ARG A 39 -26.63 8.27 13.69
C ARG A 39 -26.85 8.55 12.20
N SER A 40 -26.13 7.85 11.33
CA SER A 40 -26.29 7.96 9.88
C SER A 40 -27.68 7.53 9.41
N TRP A 41 -28.21 6.45 9.97
CA TRP A 41 -29.54 5.95 9.66
C TRP A 41 -30.65 6.93 10.08
N VAL A 42 -30.56 7.50 11.28
CA VAL A 42 -31.48 8.57 11.76
C VAL A 42 -31.38 9.81 10.87
N LYS A 43 -30.16 10.23 10.51
CA LYS A 43 -29.91 11.42 9.67
C LYS A 43 -30.51 11.27 8.27
N ASN A 44 -30.56 10.06 7.74
CA ASN A 44 -31.14 9.77 6.43
C ASN A 44 -32.69 9.73 6.44
N GLY A 45 -33.35 10.12 7.53
CA GLY A 45 -34.80 10.27 7.60
C GLY A 45 -35.57 8.96 7.63
N SER A 46 -34.89 7.83 7.86
CA SER A 46 -35.56 6.54 8.01
C SER A 46 -36.33 6.52 9.34
N LYS A 47 -37.64 6.26 9.27
CA LYS A 47 -38.48 6.14 10.46
C LYS A 47 -38.17 4.82 11.18
N PRO A 48 -38.18 4.77 12.52
CA PRO A 48 -37.93 3.55 13.32
C PRO A 48 -38.81 2.35 12.94
N GLU A 49 -39.95 2.61 12.31
CA GLU A 49 -40.92 1.58 11.95
C GLU A 49 -40.62 0.89 10.61
N ASP A 50 -39.77 1.47 9.76
CA ASP A 50 -39.43 0.93 8.44
C ASP A 50 -38.17 0.04 8.44
N VAL A 51 -37.70 -0.37 9.63
CA VAL A 51 -36.48 -1.18 9.77
C VAL A 51 -36.79 -2.65 9.48
N PRO A 52 -35.94 -3.36 8.71
CA PRO A 52 -36.04 -4.81 8.53
C PRO A 52 -36.15 -5.53 9.88
N SER A 53 -37.15 -6.42 10.01
CA SER A 53 -37.62 -6.96 11.30
C SER A 53 -36.57 -7.65 12.19
N GLU A 54 -35.40 -7.99 11.65
CA GLU A 54 -34.32 -8.67 12.38
C GLU A 54 -33.60 -7.77 13.42
N ASP A 55 -33.79 -6.44 13.40
CA ASP A 55 -33.00 -5.51 14.24
C ASP A 55 -33.83 -4.66 15.22
N ALA A 56 -35.11 -4.99 15.45
CA ALA A 56 -36.00 -4.20 16.31
C ALA A 56 -35.47 -4.06 17.76
N ALA A 57 -34.89 -5.13 18.31
CA ALA A 57 -34.29 -5.12 19.65
C ALA A 57 -33.03 -4.24 19.71
N PHE A 58 -32.19 -4.26 18.67
CA PHE A 58 -31.01 -3.40 18.57
C PHE A 58 -31.40 -1.93 18.48
N GLN A 59 -32.37 -1.59 17.64
CA GLN A 59 -32.86 -0.22 17.50
C GLN A 59 -33.44 0.30 18.82
N SER A 60 -34.21 -0.50 19.55
CA SER A 60 -34.73 -0.12 20.87
C SER A 60 -33.61 0.22 21.87
N VAL A 61 -32.51 -0.53 21.85
CA VAL A 61 -31.33 -0.26 22.68
C VAL A 61 -30.61 1.01 22.22
N MET A 62 -30.36 1.18 20.93
CA MET A 62 -29.64 2.34 20.39
C MET A 62 -30.43 3.64 20.54
N MET A 63 -31.75 3.62 20.36
CA MET A 63 -32.62 4.77 20.61
C MET A 63 -32.57 5.25 22.08
N ARG A 64 -32.37 4.34 23.04
CA ARG A 64 -32.21 4.72 24.46
C ARG A 64 -30.81 5.17 24.82
N LEU A 65 -29.80 4.69 24.08
CA LEU A 65 -28.39 4.81 24.43
C LEU A 65 -27.72 6.00 23.75
N VAL A 66 -27.99 6.24 22.46
CA VAL A 66 -27.38 7.34 21.69
C VAL A 66 -27.72 8.72 22.27
N PRO A 67 -28.97 9.05 22.66
CA PRO A 67 -29.25 10.34 23.28
C PRO A 67 -28.51 10.59 24.59
N LYS A 68 -28.22 9.53 25.37
CA LYS A 68 -27.43 9.64 26.60
C LYS A 68 -25.95 9.89 26.32
N LEU A 69 -25.43 9.30 25.24
CA LEU A 69 -24.07 9.59 24.77
C LEU A 69 -23.98 11.02 24.26
N ASP A 70 -24.94 11.46 23.45
CA ASP A 70 -24.97 12.82 22.91
C ASP A 70 -25.08 13.85 24.04
N ALA A 71 -25.90 13.60 25.06
CA ALA A 71 -25.97 14.46 26.25
C ALA A 71 -24.66 14.49 27.04
N ALA A 72 -23.97 13.35 27.19
CA ALA A 72 -22.67 13.29 27.84
C ALA A 72 -21.53 13.92 27.01
N GLU A 73 -21.65 13.92 25.68
CA GLU A 73 -20.73 14.60 24.75
C GLU A 73 -20.99 16.11 24.70
N ALA A 74 -22.25 16.52 24.88
CA ALA A 74 -22.68 17.92 24.90
C ALA A 74 -22.45 18.61 26.24
N GLU A 75 -22.39 17.87 27.35
CA GLU A 75 -21.91 18.43 28.62
C GLU A 75 -20.47 18.90 28.43
N PRO A 76 -20.19 20.22 28.48
CA PRO A 76 -18.82 20.70 28.39
C PRO A 76 -18.07 20.00 29.52
N VAL A 77 -16.98 19.33 29.18
CA VAL A 77 -16.08 18.69 30.13
C VAL A 77 -15.58 19.78 31.07
N THR A 78 -16.35 20.06 32.10
CA THR A 78 -15.96 20.95 33.17
C THR A 78 -14.76 20.26 33.76
N GLN A 79 -13.60 20.91 33.59
CA GLN A 79 -12.36 20.45 34.18
C GLN A 79 -12.63 20.25 35.66
N THR A 80 -12.89 19.02 36.07
CA THR A 80 -12.93 18.64 37.47
C THR A 80 -11.52 18.87 37.97
N LEU A 81 -11.34 20.06 38.55
CA LEU A 81 -10.18 20.45 39.34
C LEU A 81 -9.85 19.30 40.28
N GLY A 82 -8.79 18.58 39.94
CA GLY A 82 -8.24 17.56 40.83
C GLY A 82 -7.90 18.21 42.17
N LYS A 83 -8.22 17.53 43.27
CA LYS A 83 -8.04 17.96 44.67
C LYS A 83 -6.56 18.16 45.10
N ARG A 84 -5.64 18.51 44.20
CA ARG A 84 -4.26 18.88 44.53
C ARG A 84 -3.94 20.20 43.85
N GLY A 85 -4.14 21.27 44.61
CA GLY A 85 -3.93 22.65 44.19
C GLY A 85 -2.51 22.91 43.73
N ARG A 86 -2.29 22.90 42.42
CA ARG A 86 -1.16 23.58 41.81
C ARG A 86 -1.56 24.15 40.45
N PRO A 87 -1.63 25.48 40.30
CA PRO A 87 -1.99 26.10 39.03
C PRO A 87 -0.82 25.96 38.06
N ARG A 88 -1.00 25.19 36.99
CA ARG A 88 -0.13 25.29 35.82
C ARG A 88 -0.73 26.33 34.88
N LYS A 89 0.04 27.38 34.60
CA LYS A 89 -0.20 28.32 33.50
C LYS A 89 -0.34 27.51 32.21
N VAL A 90 -1.55 27.45 31.65
CA VAL A 90 -1.79 26.84 30.34
C VAL A 90 -1.86 27.96 29.32
N ARG A 91 -0.99 27.84 28.32
CA ARG A 91 -0.93 28.65 27.10
C ARG A 91 -2.19 28.36 26.26
N PRO A 92 -2.83 29.35 25.63
CA PRO A 92 -3.98 29.09 24.77
C PRO A 92 -3.51 28.24 23.57
N VAL A 93 -4.05 27.03 23.47
CA VAL A 93 -3.84 26.10 22.36
C VAL A 93 -5.01 26.31 21.40
N GLU A 94 -4.70 26.86 20.23
CA GLU A 94 -5.58 26.95 19.10
C GLU A 94 -5.99 25.56 18.60
N THR A 95 -7.26 25.49 18.26
CA THR A 95 -8.02 24.34 17.77
C THR A 95 -7.48 23.90 16.40
N LEU A 96 -6.68 22.83 16.37
CA LEU A 96 -6.29 22.14 15.13
C LEU A 96 -7.16 20.89 14.91
N ALA A 97 -7.73 20.84 13.70
CA ALA A 97 -8.50 19.74 13.13
C ALA A 97 -7.65 18.48 12.88
N PRO A 98 -8.27 17.29 12.73
CA PRO A 98 -7.59 16.01 12.93
C PRO A 98 -6.79 15.54 11.71
N ALA A 99 -5.55 15.17 11.98
CA ALA A 99 -4.62 14.52 11.07
C ALA A 99 -5.15 13.18 10.52
N THR A 100 -5.13 13.05 9.20
CA THR A 100 -5.29 11.79 8.48
C THR A 100 -3.98 11.00 8.47
N LYS A 101 -4.13 9.68 8.48
CA LYS A 101 -3.09 8.69 8.76
C LYS A 101 -2.10 8.54 7.61
N LYS A 102 -0.83 8.45 8.03
CA LYS A 102 0.36 8.06 7.27
C LYS A 102 0.15 6.75 6.49
N ALA A 103 0.45 6.78 5.20
CA ALA A 103 0.85 5.61 4.42
C ALA A 103 2.32 5.79 4.02
N SER A 104 3.16 4.88 4.49
CA SER A 104 4.57 4.76 4.12
C SER A 104 4.65 4.02 2.79
N THR A 105 5.15 4.70 1.76
CA THR A 105 5.59 4.06 0.51
C THR A 105 6.91 4.69 0.10
N VAL A 106 7.99 3.94 0.31
CA VAL A 106 9.31 4.19 -0.28
C VAL A 106 9.24 3.82 -1.77
N VAL A 107 9.42 4.80 -2.65
CA VAL A 107 9.80 4.57 -4.05
C VAL A 107 11.03 5.41 -4.33
N ALA A 108 12.19 4.75 -4.29
CA ALA A 108 13.42 5.29 -4.82
C ALA A 108 13.32 5.33 -6.35
N CYS A 109 13.35 6.54 -6.92
CA CYS A 109 13.57 6.76 -8.34
C CYS A 109 14.99 7.34 -8.46
N LEU A 110 15.95 6.48 -8.79
CA LEU A 110 17.31 6.87 -9.12
C LEU A 110 17.31 7.47 -10.52
N THR A 111 17.50 8.78 -10.59
CA THR A 111 17.74 9.51 -11.83
C THR A 111 19.18 9.29 -12.27
N ILE A 112 19.30 8.86 -13.51
CA ILE A 112 20.51 8.57 -14.27
C ILE A 112 21.32 9.87 -14.46
N ALA A 113 22.60 9.83 -14.07
CA ALA A 113 23.61 10.79 -14.52
C ALA A 113 24.64 10.04 -15.41
N PRO A 114 25.12 10.65 -16.51
CA PRO A 114 26.05 10.00 -17.43
C PRO A 114 27.49 10.15 -16.92
N SER A 115 28.24 9.05 -16.87
CA SER A 115 29.68 9.07 -16.61
C SER A 115 30.48 8.92 -17.91
N PRO A 116 31.71 9.45 -17.96
CA PRO A 116 32.46 9.68 -19.18
C PRO A 116 33.36 8.51 -19.56
N VAL A 117 33.70 8.53 -20.84
CA VAL A 117 34.63 7.67 -21.58
C VAL A 117 36.03 7.69 -20.96
N GLY A 118 36.63 6.51 -20.77
CA GLY A 118 38.04 6.31 -20.44
C GLY A 118 38.46 4.86 -20.77
N PRO A 119 39.53 4.64 -21.57
CA PRO A 119 39.89 3.32 -22.10
C PRO A 119 40.95 2.62 -21.23
N GLN A 120 41.05 1.27 -21.33
CA GLN A 120 42.22 0.39 -21.11
C GLN A 120 41.76 -1.02 -20.64
N PRO A 121 42.59 -2.08 -20.70
CA PRO A 121 43.14 -2.70 -21.89
C PRO A 121 42.91 -4.23 -21.90
N SER A 122 43.37 -4.83 -22.99
CA SER A 122 43.36 -6.23 -23.41
C SER A 122 44.02 -7.29 -22.49
N SER A 123 43.45 -8.51 -22.57
CA SER A 123 44.11 -9.85 -22.62
C SER A 123 44.45 -10.60 -21.30
N PRO A 124 44.68 -11.94 -21.33
CA PRO A 124 44.05 -12.99 -22.16
C PRO A 124 43.75 -14.32 -21.39
N SER A 125 43.05 -15.23 -22.09
CA SER A 125 43.14 -16.70 -22.03
C SER A 125 43.42 -17.43 -20.71
N THR A 126 42.50 -18.33 -20.34
CA THR A 126 42.90 -19.67 -19.90
C THR A 126 41.86 -20.68 -20.38
N SER A 127 42.29 -21.43 -21.39
CA SER A 127 41.70 -22.68 -21.86
C SER A 127 41.92 -23.74 -20.79
N LEU A 128 40.87 -24.44 -20.36
CA LEU A 128 41.00 -25.84 -19.98
C LEU A 128 39.75 -26.63 -20.38
N LEU A 129 40.06 -27.59 -21.22
CA LEU A 129 39.28 -28.62 -21.87
C LEU A 129 38.96 -29.72 -20.84
N VAL A 130 37.68 -30.01 -20.60
CA VAL A 130 37.21 -31.26 -19.98
C VAL A 130 35.93 -31.71 -20.68
N ASP A 131 35.94 -32.97 -21.08
CA ASP A 131 34.99 -33.68 -21.92
C ASP A 131 33.56 -33.84 -21.35
N PRO A 132 32.60 -34.19 -22.22
CA PRO A 132 31.17 -34.22 -21.92
C PRO A 132 30.69 -35.63 -21.57
N GLU A 133 29.93 -35.78 -20.49
CA GLU A 133 28.73 -36.63 -20.41
C GLU A 133 28.29 -36.77 -18.93
N ASP A 134 26.98 -36.74 -18.75
CA ASP A 134 26.27 -37.36 -17.64
C ASP A 134 26.27 -36.65 -16.27
N GLN A 135 25.52 -35.54 -16.18
CA GLN A 135 24.64 -35.20 -15.04
C GLN A 135 23.85 -33.91 -15.32
N ALA A 136 22.69 -34.05 -15.97
CA ALA A 136 21.72 -32.98 -16.09
C ALA A 136 20.94 -32.81 -14.76
N LEU A 137 21.58 -32.23 -13.75
CA LEU A 137 20.88 -31.68 -12.60
C LEU A 137 20.27 -30.33 -13.00
N PRO A 138 18.97 -30.09 -12.77
CA PRO A 138 18.34 -28.82 -13.12
C PRO A 138 18.95 -27.73 -12.25
N ILE A 139 19.78 -26.89 -12.87
CA ILE A 139 20.26 -25.65 -12.29
C ILE A 139 19.00 -24.86 -11.93
N ALA A 140 18.68 -24.80 -10.64
CA ALA A 140 17.55 -24.06 -10.11
C ALA A 140 17.80 -22.56 -10.36
N THR A 141 17.44 -22.10 -11.56
CA THR A 141 17.43 -20.69 -11.92
C THR A 141 16.50 -20.02 -10.92
N LYS A 142 17.08 -19.16 -10.07
CA LYS A 142 16.35 -18.38 -9.07
C LYS A 142 15.09 -17.82 -9.73
N ALA A 143 13.93 -18.23 -9.22
CA ALA A 143 12.62 -17.88 -9.78
C ALA A 143 12.49 -16.36 -9.80
N THR A 144 12.87 -15.77 -10.94
CA THR A 144 12.71 -14.35 -11.19
C THR A 144 11.22 -14.11 -11.13
N ARG A 145 10.78 -13.26 -10.20
CA ARG A 145 9.35 -13.02 -9.91
C ARG A 145 8.62 -12.73 -11.21
N GLN A 146 7.92 -13.74 -11.73
CA GLN A 146 7.25 -13.64 -13.01
C GLN A 146 6.09 -12.64 -12.89
N ARG A 147 6.15 -11.61 -13.72
CA ARG A 147 5.15 -10.54 -13.77
C ARG A 147 4.01 -10.99 -14.67
N PHE A 148 2.78 -10.63 -14.30
CA PHE A 148 1.61 -10.84 -15.16
C PHE A 148 1.78 -10.07 -16.47
N THR A 149 1.63 -10.79 -17.57
CA THR A 149 1.60 -10.21 -18.91
C THR A 149 0.19 -9.67 -19.21
N PRO A 150 0.04 -8.79 -20.21
CA PRO A 150 -1.29 -8.34 -20.65
C PRO A 150 -2.19 -9.49 -21.13
N ARG A 151 -1.61 -10.57 -21.65
CA ARG A 151 -2.34 -11.78 -22.04
C ARG A 151 -2.89 -12.52 -20.82
N ASP A 152 -2.08 -12.63 -19.77
CA ASP A 152 -2.52 -13.21 -18.49
C ASP A 152 -3.66 -12.37 -17.87
N ASP A 153 -3.58 -11.04 -17.95
CA ASP A 153 -4.63 -10.13 -17.46
C ASP A 153 -5.96 -10.32 -18.22
N LEU A 154 -5.90 -10.57 -19.53
CA LEU A 154 -7.07 -10.87 -20.35
C LEU A 154 -7.72 -12.21 -19.94
N LEU A 155 -6.92 -13.27 -19.77
CA LEU A 155 -7.40 -14.57 -19.30
C LEU A 155 -8.00 -14.46 -17.90
N LEU A 156 -7.34 -13.73 -17.00
CA LEU A 156 -7.85 -13.43 -15.66
C LEU A 156 -9.23 -12.77 -15.72
N ALA A 157 -9.40 -11.71 -16.53
CA ALA A 157 -10.68 -11.04 -16.68
C ALA A 157 -11.77 -11.99 -17.23
N LYS A 158 -11.43 -12.86 -18.20
CA LYS A 158 -12.35 -13.86 -18.75
C LYS A 158 -12.87 -14.83 -17.68
N TYR A 159 -11.98 -15.42 -16.89
CA TYR A 159 -12.39 -16.37 -15.85
C TYR A 159 -13.12 -15.70 -14.68
N VAL A 160 -12.74 -14.46 -14.32
CA VAL A 160 -13.47 -13.66 -13.32
C VAL A 160 -14.88 -13.34 -13.80
N LYS A 161 -15.07 -13.05 -15.09
CA LYS A 161 -16.41 -12.84 -15.68
C LYS A 161 -17.27 -14.10 -15.64
N GLN A 162 -16.69 -15.27 -15.89
CA GLN A 162 -17.42 -16.53 -15.88
C GLN A 162 -17.86 -16.97 -14.47
N SER A 163 -17.01 -16.76 -13.46
CA SER A 163 -17.22 -17.25 -12.10
C SER A 163 -17.80 -16.21 -11.14
N LEU A 164 -17.64 -14.91 -11.44
CA LEU A 164 -18.06 -13.76 -10.63
C LEU A 164 -17.73 -13.94 -9.13
N PRO A 165 -16.44 -14.15 -8.77
CA PRO A 165 -16.04 -14.54 -7.41
C PRO A 165 -16.36 -13.45 -6.37
N PHE A 166 -16.48 -12.19 -6.79
CA PHE A 166 -16.88 -11.06 -5.96
C PHE A 166 -18.38 -11.01 -5.63
N ARG A 167 -19.22 -11.78 -6.34
CA ARG A 167 -20.66 -11.98 -6.02
C ARG A 167 -20.94 -13.24 -5.22
N ALA A 168 -19.91 -14.03 -4.90
CA ALA A 168 -20.07 -15.19 -4.03
C ALA A 168 -20.58 -14.75 -2.64
N LYS A 169 -21.37 -15.61 -1.98
CA LYS A 169 -21.87 -15.35 -0.62
C LYS A 169 -20.71 -15.07 0.35
N PHE A 170 -20.93 -14.19 1.33
CA PHE A 170 -19.93 -13.89 2.35
C PHE A 170 -19.45 -15.18 3.03
N GLY A 171 -18.13 -15.40 3.06
CA GLY A 171 -17.52 -16.66 3.50
C GLY A 171 -17.11 -17.62 2.38
N ALA A 172 -17.75 -17.56 1.21
CA ALA A 172 -17.38 -18.36 0.02
C ALA A 172 -16.48 -17.59 -0.97
N ILE A 173 -16.27 -16.28 -0.76
CA ILE A 173 -15.48 -15.42 -1.65
C ILE A 173 -14.06 -15.95 -1.84
N SER A 174 -13.38 -16.36 -0.76
CA SER A 174 -12.01 -16.88 -0.86
C SER A 174 -11.94 -18.16 -1.72
N ALA A 175 -12.85 -19.11 -1.47
CA ALA A 175 -12.93 -20.35 -2.25
C ALA A 175 -13.26 -20.08 -3.73
N ALA A 176 -14.11 -19.09 -4.03
CA ALA A 176 -14.39 -18.70 -5.40
C ALA A 176 -13.16 -18.11 -6.11
N TRP A 177 -12.31 -17.36 -5.40
CA TRP A 177 -11.02 -16.90 -5.95
C TRP A 177 -10.01 -18.03 -6.14
N ASP A 178 -10.01 -19.04 -5.27
CA ASP A 178 -9.19 -20.24 -5.43
C ASP A 178 -9.63 -21.11 -6.63
N ASP A 179 -10.94 -21.16 -6.92
CA ASP A 179 -11.46 -21.80 -8.14
C ASP A 179 -10.99 -21.06 -9.41
N VAL A 180 -11.02 -19.72 -9.42
CA VAL A 180 -10.44 -18.93 -10.52
C VAL A 180 -8.95 -19.19 -10.68
N ALA A 181 -8.21 -19.29 -9.57
CA ALA A 181 -6.79 -19.60 -9.59
C ALA A 181 -6.52 -20.99 -10.19
N SER A 182 -7.30 -21.99 -9.78
CA SER A 182 -7.19 -23.36 -10.29
C SER A 182 -7.49 -23.45 -11.79
N LYS A 183 -8.48 -22.68 -12.27
CA LYS A 183 -8.81 -22.57 -13.71
C LYS A 183 -7.71 -21.88 -14.53
N LEU A 184 -7.03 -20.88 -13.94
CA LEU A 184 -5.89 -20.23 -14.57
C LEU A 184 -4.68 -21.16 -14.64
N ASP A 185 -4.37 -21.88 -13.56
CA ASP A 185 -3.28 -22.87 -13.51
C ASP A 185 -3.51 -24.04 -14.47
N SER A 186 -4.77 -24.40 -14.75
CA SER A 186 -5.13 -25.44 -15.71
C SER A 186 -4.99 -24.99 -17.17
N ASN A 187 -4.80 -23.69 -17.43
CA ASN A 187 -4.73 -23.16 -18.79
C ASN A 187 -3.27 -23.06 -19.27
N PRO A 188 -2.85 -23.78 -20.32
CA PRO A 188 -1.47 -23.77 -20.80
C PRO A 188 -1.04 -22.42 -21.40
N GLU A 189 -1.98 -21.52 -21.71
CA GLU A 189 -1.66 -20.17 -22.19
C GLU A 189 -1.33 -19.19 -21.05
N PHE A 190 -1.62 -19.56 -19.80
CA PHE A 190 -1.35 -18.71 -18.65
C PHE A 190 0.10 -18.89 -18.24
N SER A 191 0.84 -17.78 -18.19
CA SER A 191 2.30 -17.86 -18.11
C SER A 191 2.82 -18.37 -16.76
N LYS A 192 1.99 -18.39 -15.72
CA LYS A 192 2.41 -18.50 -14.32
C LYS A 192 1.82 -19.73 -13.65
N ASP A 193 2.69 -20.60 -13.15
CA ASP A 193 2.27 -21.83 -12.48
C ASP A 193 1.93 -21.60 -11.00
N SER A 194 1.00 -22.40 -10.46
CA SER A 194 0.66 -22.49 -9.03
C SER A 194 0.20 -21.18 -8.39
N ILE A 195 -0.61 -20.40 -9.11
CA ILE A 195 -1.13 -19.14 -8.60
C ILE A 195 -2.15 -19.37 -7.48
N LYS A 196 -2.10 -18.56 -6.42
CA LYS A 196 -3.04 -18.64 -5.30
C LYS A 196 -4.19 -17.64 -5.47
N GLY A 197 -5.39 -17.97 -5.00
CA GLY A 197 -6.56 -17.09 -5.06
C GLY A 197 -6.34 -15.66 -4.54
N PRO A 198 -5.65 -15.44 -3.40
CA PRO A 198 -5.33 -14.08 -2.94
C PRO A 198 -4.48 -13.26 -3.92
N VAL A 199 -3.58 -13.91 -4.68
CA VAL A 199 -2.71 -13.24 -5.67
C VAL A 199 -3.53 -12.85 -6.91
N VAL A 200 -4.41 -13.75 -7.37
CA VAL A 200 -5.38 -13.52 -8.45
C VAL A 200 -6.29 -12.34 -8.09
N ARG A 201 -6.88 -12.37 -6.89
CA ARG A 201 -7.73 -11.30 -6.36
C ARG A 201 -7.01 -9.96 -6.34
N TYR A 202 -5.81 -9.91 -5.74
CA TYR A 202 -5.02 -8.67 -5.66
C TYR A 202 -4.67 -8.14 -7.07
N ARG A 203 -4.34 -9.02 -8.02
CA ARG A 203 -4.07 -8.60 -9.40
C ARG A 203 -5.31 -7.99 -10.05
N PHE A 204 -6.47 -8.64 -9.90
CA PHE A 204 -7.73 -8.15 -10.43
C PHE A 204 -8.15 -6.80 -9.81
N GLU A 205 -8.05 -6.65 -8.49
CA GLU A 205 -8.33 -5.36 -7.82
C GLU A 205 -7.45 -4.23 -8.37
N ASN A 206 -6.16 -4.51 -8.64
CA ASN A 206 -5.28 -3.54 -9.30
C ASN A 206 -5.69 -3.23 -10.75
N LEU A 207 -6.19 -4.20 -11.52
CA LEU A 207 -6.72 -3.97 -12.86
C LEU A 207 -7.94 -3.05 -12.80
N VAL A 208 -8.86 -3.28 -11.86
CA VAL A 208 -10.03 -2.43 -11.63
C VAL A 208 -9.61 -1.00 -11.27
N LEU A 209 -8.66 -0.82 -10.35
CA LEU A 209 -8.15 0.49 -9.97
C LEU A 209 -7.56 1.24 -11.17
N LYS A 210 -6.68 0.60 -11.93
CA LYS A 210 -6.07 1.20 -13.13
C LYS A 210 -7.09 1.54 -14.20
N TYR A 211 -8.11 0.69 -14.38
CA TYR A 211 -9.19 0.93 -15.33
C TYR A 211 -10.02 2.16 -14.91
N ARG A 212 -10.47 2.24 -13.65
CA ARG A 212 -11.22 3.40 -13.12
C ARG A 212 -10.42 4.69 -13.26
N GLU A 213 -9.13 4.66 -12.94
CA GLU A 213 -8.26 5.82 -13.07
C GLU A 213 -8.13 6.27 -14.54
N ARG A 214 -8.03 5.32 -15.48
CA ARG A 214 -7.98 5.61 -16.91
C ARG A 214 -9.29 6.23 -17.43
N VAL A 215 -10.43 5.66 -17.07
CA VAL A 215 -11.76 6.19 -17.43
C VAL A 215 -11.95 7.61 -16.86
N LYS A 216 -11.52 7.84 -15.61
CA LYS A 216 -11.55 9.17 -14.99
C LYS A 216 -10.68 10.18 -15.74
N ARG A 217 -9.44 9.80 -16.10
CA ARG A 217 -8.53 10.68 -16.88
C ARG A 217 -9.07 11.00 -18.28
N ASN A 218 -9.86 10.11 -18.86
CA ASN A 218 -10.42 10.26 -20.20
C ASN A 218 -11.87 10.79 -20.20
N ASN A 219 -12.30 11.48 -19.13
CA ASN A 219 -13.65 12.05 -19.00
C ASN A 219 -14.78 11.03 -19.27
N GLY A 220 -14.64 9.82 -18.75
CA GLY A 220 -15.63 8.76 -18.94
C GLY A 220 -15.47 7.95 -20.22
N ARG A 221 -14.58 8.34 -21.14
CA ARG A 221 -14.32 7.55 -22.36
C ARG A 221 -13.37 6.38 -22.08
N VAL A 222 -13.80 5.18 -22.44
CA VAL A 222 -12.96 3.98 -22.41
C VAL A 222 -12.04 4.01 -23.63
N VAL A 223 -10.76 4.30 -23.42
CA VAL A 223 -9.74 4.34 -24.48
C VAL A 223 -8.58 3.42 -24.07
N GLY A 224 -7.98 2.73 -25.05
CA GLY A 224 -6.78 1.92 -24.85
C GLY A 224 -5.58 2.76 -24.38
N ALA A 225 -4.52 2.08 -23.93
CA ALA A 225 -3.29 2.75 -23.56
C ALA A 225 -2.71 3.49 -24.78
N LYS A 226 -2.51 4.81 -24.67
CA LYS A 226 -2.00 5.70 -25.74
C LYS A 226 -2.99 6.03 -26.87
N GLY A 227 -4.29 6.02 -26.61
CA GLY A 227 -5.27 6.46 -27.62
C GLY A 227 -5.62 5.40 -28.66
N THR A 228 -5.07 4.18 -28.53
CA THR A 228 -5.51 3.03 -29.33
C THR A 228 -6.97 2.69 -29.00
N PRO A 229 -7.71 2.11 -29.97
CA PRO A 229 -9.03 1.58 -29.69
C PRO A 229 -8.98 0.63 -28.48
N ALA A 230 -10.00 0.69 -27.63
CA ALA A 230 -10.08 -0.17 -26.45
C ALA A 230 -10.06 -1.64 -26.90
N GLY A 231 -9.11 -2.40 -26.36
CA GLY A 231 -8.97 -3.82 -26.67
C GLY A 231 -9.99 -4.68 -25.94
N GLU A 232 -9.93 -5.99 -26.20
CA GLU A 232 -10.83 -6.97 -25.58
C GLU A 232 -10.80 -6.90 -24.04
N LEU A 233 -9.62 -6.63 -23.46
CA LEU A 233 -9.47 -6.48 -22.01
C LEU A 233 -10.27 -5.29 -21.48
N GLU A 234 -10.18 -4.12 -22.13
CA GLU A 234 -10.93 -2.94 -21.71
C GLU A 234 -12.45 -3.14 -21.81
N VAL A 235 -12.92 -3.84 -22.84
CA VAL A 235 -14.34 -4.20 -22.99
C VAL A 235 -14.80 -5.08 -21.82
N LEU A 236 -14.04 -6.13 -21.49
CA LEU A 236 -14.33 -7.01 -20.36
C LEU A 236 -14.27 -6.28 -19.01
N MET A 237 -13.26 -5.41 -18.82
CA MET A 237 -13.12 -4.63 -17.59
C MET A 237 -14.28 -3.65 -17.40
N THR A 238 -14.82 -3.11 -18.49
CA THR A 238 -16.00 -2.24 -18.45
C THR A 238 -17.20 -2.98 -17.84
N GLU A 239 -17.51 -4.17 -18.36
CA GLU A 239 -18.59 -5.01 -17.85
C GLU A 239 -18.38 -5.41 -16.39
N LEU A 240 -17.18 -5.89 -16.07
CA LEU A 240 -16.83 -6.35 -14.71
C LEU A 240 -16.89 -5.23 -13.67
N VAL A 241 -16.45 -4.02 -14.02
CA VAL A 241 -16.52 -2.87 -13.11
C VAL A 241 -17.96 -2.42 -12.91
N THR A 242 -18.79 -2.39 -13.95
CA THR A 242 -20.23 -2.11 -13.80
C THR A 242 -20.91 -3.14 -12.91
N LEU A 243 -20.57 -4.43 -13.04
CA LEU A 243 -21.10 -5.50 -12.17
C LEU A 243 -20.65 -5.35 -10.70
N LEU A 244 -19.42 -4.91 -10.47
CA LEU A 244 -18.86 -4.63 -9.14
C LEU A 244 -19.54 -3.42 -8.48
N ASP A 245 -19.88 -2.40 -9.26
CA ASP A 245 -20.56 -1.19 -8.80
C ASP A 245 -22.08 -1.38 -8.61
N GLY A 246 -22.55 -2.64 -8.63
CA GLY A 246 -23.94 -3.00 -8.37
C GLY A 246 -24.85 -2.91 -9.58
N GLY A 247 -24.31 -2.70 -10.79
CA GLY A 247 -25.07 -2.73 -12.03
C GLY A 247 -25.70 -4.11 -12.31
N ASP A 248 -26.84 -4.09 -12.99
CA ASP A 248 -27.47 -5.30 -13.49
C ASP A 248 -26.64 -5.90 -14.65
N PRO A 249 -26.67 -7.23 -14.81
CA PRO A 249 -25.84 -7.90 -15.81
C PRO A 249 -26.20 -7.52 -17.25
N VAL A 250 -27.44 -7.13 -17.51
CA VAL A 250 -27.89 -6.74 -18.86
C VAL A 250 -27.34 -5.37 -19.22
N SER A 251 -27.46 -4.37 -18.34
CA SER A 251 -26.87 -3.04 -18.58
C SER A 251 -25.35 -3.10 -18.65
N ALA A 252 -24.70 -3.93 -17.82
CA ALA A 252 -23.25 -4.13 -17.88
C ALA A 252 -22.80 -4.69 -19.24
N ALA A 253 -23.49 -5.71 -19.75
CA ALA A 253 -23.22 -6.30 -21.05
C ALA A 253 -23.51 -5.32 -22.20
N LEU A 254 -24.60 -4.56 -22.13
CA LEU A 254 -24.96 -3.55 -23.13
C LEU A 254 -23.92 -2.42 -23.19
N LEU A 255 -23.46 -1.95 -22.03
CA LEU A 255 -22.44 -0.89 -21.94
C LEU A 255 -21.10 -1.38 -22.50
N ALA A 256 -20.71 -2.63 -22.21
CA ALA A 256 -19.53 -3.24 -22.79
C ALA A 256 -19.65 -3.43 -24.32
N GLN A 257 -20.83 -3.83 -24.82
CA GLN A 257 -21.10 -3.92 -26.25
C GLN A 257 -20.99 -2.55 -26.94
N ASN A 258 -21.52 -1.49 -26.33
CA ASN A 258 -21.40 -0.13 -26.85
C ASN A 258 -19.95 0.33 -26.89
N VAL A 259 -19.15 0.03 -25.87
CA VAL A 259 -17.70 0.31 -25.89
C VAL A 259 -17.01 -0.47 -27.01
N ALA A 260 -17.33 -1.76 -27.21
CA ALA A 260 -16.74 -2.57 -28.26
C ALA A 260 -17.08 -2.06 -29.68
N ILE A 261 -18.31 -1.58 -29.88
CA ILE A 261 -18.74 -0.96 -31.16
C ILE A 261 -17.99 0.36 -31.38
N LEU A 262 -17.95 1.23 -30.37
CA LEU A 262 -17.27 2.53 -30.46
C LEU A 262 -15.78 2.40 -30.71
N THR A 263 -15.15 1.33 -30.23
CA THR A 263 -13.71 1.12 -30.38
C THR A 263 -13.37 0.27 -31.59
N GLY A 264 -14.36 -0.18 -32.38
CA GLY A 264 -14.13 -1.00 -33.57
C GLY A 264 -13.62 -2.41 -33.27
N SER A 265 -13.65 -2.86 -32.00
CA SER A 265 -13.18 -4.18 -31.59
C SER A 265 -14.01 -5.33 -32.18
N VAL A 266 -15.24 -5.07 -32.64
CA VAL A 266 -16.17 -6.12 -33.11
C VAL A 266 -15.87 -6.60 -34.55
N ASN A 267 -15.13 -5.84 -35.35
CA ASN A 267 -14.96 -6.18 -36.77
C ASN A 267 -13.93 -7.28 -37.05
N GLU A 268 -13.02 -7.60 -36.14
CA GLU A 268 -11.93 -8.55 -36.44
C GLU A 268 -12.36 -10.03 -36.34
N MET A 269 -13.46 -10.35 -35.66
CA MET A 269 -13.85 -11.75 -35.41
C MET A 269 -14.85 -12.31 -36.42
N ARG A 270 -15.52 -11.47 -37.24
CA ARG A 270 -16.52 -11.93 -38.21
C ARG A 270 -15.95 -12.22 -39.61
N GLU A 271 -14.79 -11.66 -39.96
CA GLU A 271 -14.20 -11.87 -41.30
C GLU A 271 -13.29 -13.11 -41.42
N ARG A 272 -12.87 -13.73 -40.31
CA ARG A 272 -11.91 -14.85 -40.33
C ARG A 272 -12.53 -16.24 -40.58
N LYS A 273 -13.80 -16.32 -40.99
CA LYS A 273 -14.50 -17.61 -41.29
C LYS A 273 -14.92 -17.83 -42.75
N PHE A 274 -14.57 -16.93 -43.67
CA PHE A 274 -14.87 -17.08 -45.11
C PHE A 274 -13.63 -17.03 -46.02
N ALA A 275 -12.57 -17.75 -45.65
CA ALA A 275 -11.45 -18.01 -46.56
C ALA A 275 -11.24 -19.51 -46.77
N ARG A 276 -11.58 -19.94 -48.00
CA ARG A 276 -11.13 -21.13 -48.76
C ARG A 276 -11.50 -22.53 -48.26
N THR A 277 -12.43 -23.14 -49.01
CA THR A 277 -12.15 -24.43 -49.68
C THR A 277 -12.57 -24.35 -51.14
N SER A 278 -11.57 -24.26 -52.01
CA SER A 278 -11.62 -24.59 -53.42
C SER A 278 -11.83 -26.10 -53.59
N ARG A 279 -12.92 -26.54 -54.20
CA ARG A 279 -12.97 -27.84 -54.87
C ARG A 279 -13.96 -27.81 -56.04
N SER A 280 -13.38 -28.00 -57.22
CA SER A 280 -14.00 -28.26 -58.52
C SER A 280 -15.06 -29.36 -58.44
N GLN A 281 -16.24 -29.09 -59.00
CA GLN A 281 -16.87 -29.97 -59.99
C GLN A 281 -18.06 -29.26 -60.67
N ASP A 282 -18.03 -29.30 -62.00
CA ASP A 282 -19.08 -28.95 -62.92
C ASP A 282 -20.35 -29.78 -62.68
N PHE A 283 -21.55 -29.18 -62.81
CA PHE A 283 -22.70 -29.73 -63.55
C PHE A 283 -23.90 -28.75 -63.53
N VAL A 284 -24.13 -28.13 -64.69
CA VAL A 284 -25.40 -27.95 -65.43
C VAL A 284 -26.72 -27.66 -64.68
N SER A 285 -27.27 -26.47 -65.00
CA SER A 285 -28.68 -26.11 -65.21
C SER A 285 -29.75 -26.44 -64.15
N THR A 286 -30.47 -25.41 -63.68
CA THR A 286 -31.75 -24.99 -64.30
C THR A 286 -32.34 -23.76 -63.59
N LYS A 287 -32.89 -22.85 -64.40
CA LYS A 287 -33.73 -21.71 -64.00
C LYS A 287 -35.12 -22.20 -63.57
N THR A 288 -35.70 -21.60 -62.53
CA THR A 288 -37.12 -21.18 -62.40
C THR A 288 -37.27 -20.52 -61.02
N ASN A 289 -37.47 -19.20 -60.91
CA ASN A 289 -38.74 -18.45 -61.02
C ASN A 289 -39.76 -18.78 -59.91
N SER A 290 -39.88 -17.86 -58.95
CA SER A 290 -41.08 -17.46 -58.16
C SER A 290 -40.71 -17.04 -56.72
N GLY A 291 -41.00 -15.78 -56.37
CA GLY A 291 -41.34 -15.42 -54.99
C GLY A 291 -42.87 -15.42 -54.84
N PRO A 292 -43.45 -14.75 -53.82
CA PRO A 292 -42.93 -14.41 -52.49
C PRO A 292 -43.91 -14.86 -51.37
N SER A 293 -43.46 -14.92 -50.11
CA SER A 293 -44.39 -14.86 -48.97
C SER A 293 -43.70 -14.49 -47.66
N SER A 294 -44.13 -13.36 -47.10
CA SER A 294 -44.00 -12.99 -45.68
C SER A 294 -44.99 -13.78 -44.82
N PRO A 295 -44.79 -13.84 -43.50
CA PRO A 295 -45.67 -13.12 -42.57
C PRO A 295 -44.85 -12.46 -41.46
N GLY A 296 -45.30 -11.52 -40.63
CA GLY A 296 -46.61 -11.00 -40.28
C GLY A 296 -46.44 -10.41 -38.88
N SER A 297 -46.58 -9.09 -38.72
CA SER A 297 -46.49 -8.42 -37.43
C SER A 297 -47.83 -7.82 -37.06
N THR A 298 -48.26 -8.19 -35.86
CA THR A 298 -49.56 -7.95 -35.24
C THR A 298 -49.79 -6.50 -34.84
N ALA A 299 -51.06 -6.13 -34.96
CA ALA A 299 -51.65 -4.84 -34.64
C ALA A 299 -51.90 -4.61 -33.14
N SER A 300 -51.97 -3.34 -32.77
CA SER A 300 -52.87 -2.83 -31.73
C SER A 300 -52.94 -1.31 -31.86
N ASP A 301 -54.07 -0.81 -32.39
CA ASP A 301 -54.38 0.62 -32.41
C ASP A 301 -55.83 0.82 -31.96
N VAL A 302 -56.02 1.85 -31.15
CA VAL A 302 -57.15 2.05 -30.23
C VAL A 302 -58.11 3.10 -30.80
N SER A 303 -59.39 2.75 -30.90
CA SER A 303 -60.51 3.67 -31.22
C SER A 303 -60.94 4.52 -30.01
N PRO A 304 -61.61 5.66 -30.25
CA PRO A 304 -62.90 5.84 -29.60
C PRO A 304 -64.00 6.49 -30.46
N ASP A 305 -65.15 5.80 -30.45
CA ASP A 305 -66.51 6.25 -30.10
C ASP A 305 -67.10 7.57 -30.67
N ALA A 306 -68.19 7.39 -31.43
CA ALA A 306 -69.19 8.38 -31.79
C ALA A 306 -70.60 7.81 -31.47
N PRO A 307 -71.48 8.52 -30.75
CA PRO A 307 -72.84 8.05 -30.52
C PRO A 307 -73.83 8.56 -31.58
N GLN A 308 -74.51 7.62 -32.24
CA GLN A 308 -75.73 7.87 -32.99
C GLN A 308 -76.92 7.95 -32.02
N SER A 309 -77.70 9.04 -32.09
CA SER A 309 -78.98 9.20 -31.40
C SER A 309 -80.10 9.22 -32.43
N SER A 310 -80.75 8.07 -32.59
CA SER A 310 -82.05 7.90 -33.24
C SER A 310 -83.18 8.31 -32.28
N ILE A 311 -83.89 9.39 -32.59
CA ILE A 311 -85.17 9.73 -31.93
C ILE A 311 -86.30 9.56 -32.94
N ILE A 312 -87.18 8.63 -32.58
CA ILE A 312 -88.47 8.30 -33.18
C ILE A 312 -89.48 9.34 -32.70
N HIS A 313 -90.19 10.00 -33.62
CA HIS A 313 -91.47 10.64 -33.31
C HIS A 313 -92.54 10.18 -34.32
N THR A 314 -93.29 9.18 -33.84
CA THR A 314 -94.67 8.85 -34.19
C THR A 314 -95.64 9.96 -33.76
N LEU A 315 -96.87 9.91 -34.31
CA LEU A 315 -98.10 10.70 -34.03
C LEU A 315 -98.42 11.72 -35.14
N ASP A 316 -99.64 11.87 -35.62
CA ASP A 316 -100.87 11.08 -35.55
C ASP A 316 -101.76 11.65 -36.67
N SER A 317 -102.36 10.79 -37.48
CA SER A 317 -103.33 11.15 -38.51
C SER A 317 -104.71 10.94 -37.91
N GLN A 318 -105.46 12.00 -37.60
CA GLN A 318 -106.87 11.86 -37.25
C GLN A 318 -107.62 13.20 -37.37
N SER A 319 -108.83 13.12 -37.94
CA SER A 319 -109.95 14.07 -37.75
C SER A 319 -109.80 15.43 -38.47
N LEU A 320 -110.58 15.79 -39.49
CA LEU A 320 -112.04 15.97 -39.47
C LEU A 320 -112.58 15.93 -40.91
N ASN A 321 -113.26 14.84 -41.28
CA ASN A 321 -114.14 14.74 -42.44
C ASN A 321 -115.52 14.31 -41.93
N THR A 322 -116.30 15.23 -41.39
CA THR A 322 -117.69 14.97 -40.99
C THR A 322 -118.43 16.30 -40.83
N LEU A 323 -119.47 16.49 -41.65
CA LEU A 323 -120.62 17.41 -41.59
C LEU A 323 -120.77 18.17 -42.94
N THR A 324 -121.89 18.15 -43.68
CA THR A 324 -123.24 17.73 -43.31
C THR A 324 -124.01 17.39 -44.58
N SER A 325 -124.35 16.10 -44.70
CA SER A 325 -125.46 15.59 -45.50
C SER A 325 -126.76 16.00 -44.81
N MET A 326 -127.55 16.90 -45.41
CA MET A 326 -128.97 17.08 -45.08
C MET A 326 -129.76 17.45 -46.35
N LYS A 327 -130.37 16.41 -46.94
CA LYS A 327 -131.81 16.32 -47.28
C LYS A 327 -132.41 17.62 -47.86
N GLN A 328 -132.63 17.78 -49.18
CA GLN A 328 -133.61 17.06 -50.01
C GLN A 328 -134.84 16.58 -49.25
N THR A 329 -135.89 17.40 -49.19
CA THR A 329 -137.30 17.08 -49.55
C THR A 329 -138.27 18.15 -49.02
N VAL A 330 -139.23 18.56 -49.85
CA VAL A 330 -140.44 19.38 -49.55
C VAL A 330 -140.12 20.85 -49.23
N VAL A 331 -140.54 21.86 -50.02
CA VAL A 331 -141.89 22.42 -50.05
C VAL A 331 -142.18 23.06 -51.43
N LYS A 332 -143.27 22.58 -52.04
CA LYS A 332 -144.02 23.17 -53.15
C LYS A 332 -144.56 24.55 -52.77
N ALA A 333 -144.74 25.38 -53.80
CA ALA A 333 -145.54 26.61 -53.80
C ALA A 333 -144.88 27.85 -53.19
N LEU A 334 -143.96 28.47 -53.95
CA LEU A 334 -143.72 29.90 -53.85
C LEU A 334 -143.66 30.49 -55.26
N SER A 335 -144.49 31.52 -55.44
CA SER A 335 -144.77 32.30 -56.63
C SER A 335 -143.52 32.87 -57.34
N PRO A 336 -143.51 33.00 -58.68
CA PRO A 336 -142.36 33.42 -59.49
C PRO A 336 -141.95 34.90 -59.36
N THR A 337 -142.42 35.64 -58.35
CA THR A 337 -142.18 37.09 -58.19
C THR A 337 -141.25 37.43 -57.00
N SER A 338 -140.71 36.43 -56.29
CA SER A 338 -139.85 36.64 -55.09
C SER A 338 -138.50 35.92 -55.15
N ILE A 339 -138.06 35.46 -56.34
CA ILE A 339 -136.76 34.77 -56.53
C ILE A 339 -135.60 35.76 -56.65
N ALA A 340 -135.82 36.92 -57.29
CA ALA A 340 -134.80 37.96 -57.43
C ALA A 340 -134.35 38.57 -56.08
N GLY A 341 -135.26 38.65 -55.09
CA GLY A 341 -134.93 39.13 -53.75
C GLY A 341 -134.04 38.16 -52.95
N PHE A 342 -134.16 36.86 -53.19
CA PHE A 342 -133.33 35.84 -52.55
C PHE A 342 -131.96 35.73 -53.22
N GLU A 343 -131.89 35.77 -54.56
CA GLU A 343 -130.63 35.79 -55.31
C GLU A 343 -129.75 36.99 -54.93
N THR A 344 -130.35 38.18 -54.74
CA THR A 344 -129.60 39.36 -54.29
C THR A 344 -129.10 39.24 -52.84
N LEU A 345 -129.83 38.54 -51.96
CA LEU A 345 -129.38 38.28 -50.59
C LEU A 345 -128.21 37.27 -50.55
N VAL A 346 -128.32 36.18 -51.32
CA VAL A 346 -127.24 35.18 -51.47
C VAL A 346 -126.01 35.83 -52.09
N GLN A 347 -126.17 36.68 -53.11
CA GLN A 347 -125.08 37.42 -53.73
C GLN A 347 -124.40 38.37 -52.72
N LYS A 348 -125.18 39.11 -51.91
CA LYS A 348 -124.64 39.96 -50.83
C LYS A 348 -123.88 39.15 -49.79
N MET A 349 -124.37 37.98 -49.41
CA MET A 349 -123.65 37.08 -48.49
C MET A 349 -122.34 36.57 -49.09
N ILE A 350 -122.33 36.18 -50.37
CA ILE A 350 -121.12 35.74 -51.08
C ILE A 350 -120.11 36.90 -51.18
N GLU A 351 -120.56 38.11 -51.50
CA GLU A 351 -119.72 39.30 -51.50
C GLU A 351 -119.15 39.61 -50.12
N GLN A 352 -119.96 39.48 -49.06
CA GLN A 352 -119.53 39.66 -47.68
C GLN A 352 -118.50 38.61 -47.28
N GLN A 353 -118.72 37.33 -47.63
CA GLN A 353 -117.75 36.25 -47.42
C GLN A 353 -116.46 36.50 -48.21
N ASN A 354 -116.55 36.94 -49.46
CA ASN A 354 -115.38 37.27 -50.28
C ASN A 354 -114.59 38.45 -49.71
N ARG A 355 -115.25 39.46 -49.14
CA ARG A 355 -114.56 40.56 -48.43
C ARG A 355 -113.84 40.05 -47.18
N ALA A 356 -114.48 39.20 -46.39
CA ALA A 356 -113.86 38.58 -45.21
C ALA A 356 -112.66 37.71 -45.58
N ILE A 357 -112.76 36.90 -46.64
CA ILE A 357 -111.66 36.08 -47.16
C ILE A 357 -110.50 36.96 -47.63
N LYS A 358 -110.78 38.06 -48.37
CA LYS A 358 -109.74 39.00 -48.80
C LYS A 358 -109.03 39.65 -47.61
N GLN A 359 -109.75 40.05 -46.57
CA GLN A 359 -109.17 40.59 -45.34
C GLN A 359 -108.30 39.55 -44.63
N MET A 360 -108.79 38.32 -44.49
CA MET A 360 -108.04 37.21 -43.88
C MET A 360 -106.75 36.88 -44.67
N VAL A 361 -106.81 36.83 -46.00
CA VAL A 361 -105.62 36.61 -46.85
C VAL A 361 -104.65 37.78 -46.78
N SER A 362 -105.14 39.02 -46.65
CA SER A 362 -104.28 40.19 -46.41
C SER A 362 -103.55 40.05 -45.08
N LEU A 363 -104.28 39.75 -43.99
CA LEU A 363 -103.70 39.53 -42.67
C LEU A 363 -102.66 38.39 -42.69
N GLN A 364 -102.93 37.28 -43.37
CA GLN A 364 -101.98 36.17 -43.49
C GLN A 364 -100.74 36.51 -44.33
N ARG A 365 -100.83 37.48 -45.25
CA ARG A 365 -99.65 38.01 -45.96
C ARG A 365 -98.85 38.95 -45.07
N ASP A 366 -99.52 39.82 -44.33
CA ASP A 366 -98.89 40.76 -43.41
C ASP A 366 -98.22 40.03 -42.24
N GLU A 367 -98.87 38.98 -41.70
CA GLU A 367 -98.31 38.08 -40.70
C GLU A 367 -97.04 37.39 -41.21
N ARG A 368 -97.04 36.88 -42.44
CA ARG A 368 -95.83 36.28 -43.04
C ARG A 368 -94.71 37.30 -43.23
N ARG A 369 -95.03 38.56 -43.56
CA ARG A 369 -94.04 39.64 -43.66
C ARG A 369 -93.43 39.98 -42.30
N LEU A 370 -94.27 40.11 -41.28
CA LEU A 370 -93.83 40.37 -39.90
C LEU A 370 -93.01 39.19 -39.35
N GLU A 371 -93.39 37.95 -39.66
CA GLU A 371 -92.64 36.75 -39.29
C GLU A 371 -91.25 36.73 -39.96
N THR A 372 -91.16 37.08 -41.26
CA THR A 372 -89.86 37.20 -41.92
C THR A 372 -89.01 38.32 -41.34
N GLU A 373 -89.61 39.46 -41.01
CA GLU A 373 -88.91 40.58 -40.38
C GLU A 373 -88.43 40.22 -38.96
N ARG A 374 -89.22 39.44 -38.20
CA ARG A 374 -88.84 38.93 -36.87
C ARG A 374 -87.66 37.98 -36.96
N ARG A 375 -87.68 37.03 -37.91
CA ARG A 375 -86.56 36.09 -38.14
C ARG A 375 -85.31 36.80 -38.62
N GLU A 376 -85.44 37.83 -39.48
CA GLU A 376 -84.29 38.61 -39.93
C GLU A 376 -83.67 39.42 -38.78
N LYS A 377 -84.49 40.03 -37.91
CA LYS A 377 -84.02 40.70 -36.69
C LYS A 377 -83.34 39.74 -35.72
N GLU A 378 -83.89 38.54 -35.54
CA GLU A 378 -83.29 37.49 -34.70
C GLU A 378 -81.95 37.03 -35.26
N PHE A 379 -81.86 36.76 -36.57
CA PHE A 379 -80.61 36.39 -37.22
C PHE A 379 -79.56 37.50 -37.15
N LYS A 380 -79.99 38.77 -37.25
CA LYS A 380 -79.10 39.92 -37.10
C LYS A 380 -78.55 40.04 -35.67
N LEU A 381 -79.40 39.89 -34.66
CA LEU A 381 -78.98 39.87 -33.25
C LEU A 381 -78.02 38.72 -32.98
N GLN A 382 -78.31 37.52 -33.50
CA GLN A 382 -77.44 36.35 -33.37
C GLN A 382 -76.07 36.58 -34.02
N ARG A 383 -76.04 37.27 -35.16
CA ARG A 383 -74.77 37.64 -35.83
C ARG A 383 -73.98 38.67 -35.02
N GLU A 384 -74.65 39.68 -34.48
CA GLU A 384 -74.01 40.70 -33.63
C GLU A 384 -73.49 40.09 -32.32
N GLU A 385 -74.21 39.12 -31.73
CA GLU A 385 -73.77 38.36 -30.56
C GLU A 385 -72.54 37.50 -30.88
N TRP A 386 -72.58 36.76 -31.99
CA TRP A 386 -71.44 35.95 -32.43
C TRP A 386 -70.21 36.80 -32.76
N GLU A 387 -70.38 38.01 -33.32
CA GLU A 387 -69.28 38.94 -33.54
C GLU A 387 -68.70 39.50 -32.23
N LYS A 388 -69.53 39.73 -31.20
CA LYS A 388 -69.06 40.12 -29.86
C LYS A 388 -68.27 39.00 -29.20
N ASP A 389 -68.75 37.77 -29.26
CA ASP A 389 -68.04 36.60 -28.72
C ASP A 389 -66.69 36.40 -29.41
N ARG A 390 -66.67 36.52 -30.74
CA ARG A 390 -65.44 36.42 -31.53
C ARG A 390 -64.44 37.54 -31.22
N LYS A 391 -64.93 38.74 -30.87
CA LYS A 391 -64.09 39.85 -30.44
C LYS A 391 -63.53 39.60 -29.04
N GLN A 392 -64.35 39.13 -28.10
CA GLN A 392 -63.91 38.75 -26.77
C GLN A 392 -62.87 37.64 -26.81
N GLU A 393 -63.07 36.61 -27.64
CA GLU A 393 -62.11 35.52 -27.82
C GLU A 393 -60.75 36.03 -28.35
N ARG A 394 -60.75 37.02 -29.26
CA ARG A 394 -59.50 37.65 -29.73
C ARG A 394 -58.80 38.43 -28.62
N GLU A 395 -59.54 39.24 -27.88
CA GLU A 395 -59.00 40.01 -26.75
C GLU A 395 -58.45 39.08 -25.64
N GLU A 396 -59.11 37.95 -25.38
CA GLU A 396 -58.64 36.94 -24.44
C GLU A 396 -57.37 36.25 -24.93
N ARG A 397 -57.31 35.85 -26.20
CA ARG A 397 -56.09 35.28 -26.81
C ARG A 397 -54.92 36.26 -26.83
N GLU A 398 -55.18 37.55 -27.01
CA GLU A 398 -54.13 38.58 -26.92
C GLU A 398 -53.62 38.73 -25.49
N LYS A 399 -54.50 38.79 -24.49
CA LYS A 399 -54.11 38.79 -23.07
C LYS A 399 -53.34 37.54 -22.66
N GLU A 400 -53.74 36.37 -23.17
CA GLU A 400 -53.02 35.11 -22.94
C GLU A 400 -51.60 35.14 -23.54
N ARG A 401 -51.44 35.71 -24.73
CA ARG A 401 -50.11 35.89 -25.36
C ARG A 401 -49.24 36.84 -24.56
N GLU A 402 -49.78 37.99 -24.16
CA GLU A 402 -49.06 38.97 -23.34
C GLU A 402 -48.65 38.37 -21.98
N ALA A 403 -49.53 37.59 -21.36
CA ALA A 403 -49.21 36.87 -20.11
C ALA A 403 -48.07 35.86 -20.31
N ARG A 404 -48.07 35.12 -21.42
CA ARG A 404 -46.99 34.17 -21.75
C ARG A 404 -45.67 34.88 -22.04
N GLU A 405 -45.69 36.01 -22.73
CA GLU A 405 -44.50 36.82 -23.00
C GLU A 405 -43.91 37.37 -21.70
N ASN A 406 -44.74 37.95 -20.83
CA ASN A 406 -44.33 38.43 -19.51
C ASN A 406 -43.78 37.29 -18.62
N GLU A 407 -44.35 36.08 -18.70
CA GLU A 407 -43.83 34.91 -17.97
C GLU A 407 -42.46 34.48 -18.52
N GLN A 408 -42.28 34.49 -19.84
CA GLN A 408 -41.00 34.19 -20.47
C GLN A 408 -39.93 35.23 -20.13
N GLU A 409 -40.28 36.51 -20.11
CA GLU A 409 -39.38 37.60 -19.72
C GLU A 409 -38.90 37.43 -18.28
N LYS A 410 -39.81 37.18 -17.32
CA LYS A 410 -39.46 36.88 -15.93
C LYS A 410 -38.53 35.67 -15.80
N LYS A 411 -38.75 34.62 -16.60
CA LYS A 411 -37.85 33.45 -16.63
C LYS A 411 -36.46 33.81 -17.18
N ARG A 412 -36.38 34.68 -18.18
CA ARG A 412 -35.09 35.18 -18.71
C ARG A 412 -34.34 35.99 -17.67
N GLU A 413 -35.02 36.91 -16.98
CA GLU A 413 -34.42 37.71 -15.90
C GLU A 413 -33.92 36.83 -14.75
N GLN A 414 -34.71 35.84 -14.32
CA GLN A 414 -34.28 34.88 -13.30
C GLN A 414 -33.06 34.07 -13.73
N PHE A 415 -33.02 33.65 -15.00
CA PHE A 415 -31.88 32.92 -15.53
C PHE A 415 -30.62 33.81 -15.59
N GLU A 416 -30.75 35.07 -16.00
CA GLU A 416 -29.65 36.04 -16.04
C GLU A 416 -29.11 36.34 -14.63
N GLN A 417 -29.99 36.50 -13.64
CA GLN A 417 -29.59 36.65 -12.24
C GLN A 417 -28.82 35.43 -11.73
N LEU A 418 -29.31 34.22 -12.01
CA LEU A 418 -28.64 32.98 -11.63
C LEU A 418 -27.28 32.84 -12.32
N GLU A 419 -27.16 33.25 -13.59
CA GLU A 419 -25.89 33.20 -14.31
C GLU A 419 -24.88 34.20 -13.73
N LYS A 420 -25.34 35.38 -13.32
CA LYS A 420 -24.53 36.40 -12.65
C LYS A 420 -24.03 35.91 -11.29
N GLU A 421 -24.91 35.34 -10.46
CA GLU A 421 -24.55 34.74 -9.16
C GLU A 421 -23.52 33.60 -9.34
N ARG A 422 -23.74 32.72 -10.33
CA ARG A 422 -22.78 31.65 -10.66
C ARG A 422 -21.45 32.19 -11.20
N GLY A 423 -21.46 33.38 -11.82
CA GLY A 423 -20.26 34.09 -12.24
C GLY A 423 -19.46 34.60 -11.03
N GLU A 424 -20.12 35.24 -10.09
CA GLU A 424 -19.54 35.75 -8.84
C GLU A 424 -18.96 34.60 -7.99
N GLU A 425 -19.70 33.50 -7.83
CA GLU A 425 -19.22 32.29 -7.13
C GLU A 425 -17.94 31.71 -7.76
N ARG A 426 -17.85 31.72 -9.11
CA ARG A 426 -16.64 31.26 -9.82
C ARG A 426 -15.45 32.18 -9.58
N GLU A 427 -15.67 33.49 -9.52
CA GLU A 427 -14.60 34.44 -9.21
C GLU A 427 -14.14 34.32 -7.76
N GLU A 428 -15.07 34.19 -6.80
CA GLU A 428 -14.74 33.99 -5.40
C GLU A 428 -13.92 32.71 -5.20
N ARG A 429 -14.35 31.60 -5.81
CA ARG A 429 -13.60 30.34 -5.78
C ARG A 429 -12.22 30.46 -6.41
N LYS A 430 -12.07 31.26 -7.46
CA LYS A 430 -10.77 31.53 -8.10
C LYS A 430 -9.86 32.33 -7.17
N GLN A 431 -10.39 33.33 -6.47
CA GLN A 431 -9.65 34.12 -5.47
C GLN A 431 -9.25 33.25 -4.26
N GLU A 432 -10.13 32.36 -3.80
CA GLU A 432 -9.83 31.42 -2.71
C GLU A 432 -8.70 30.47 -3.08
N LEU A 433 -8.74 29.87 -4.28
CA LEU A 433 -7.67 29.02 -4.80
C LEU A 433 -6.34 29.78 -4.94
N GLU A 434 -6.37 31.06 -5.30
CA GLU A 434 -5.18 31.88 -5.38
C GLU A 434 -4.59 32.19 -4.00
N LYS A 435 -5.44 32.50 -3.01
CA LYS A 435 -5.03 32.66 -1.61
C LYS A 435 -4.44 31.36 -1.06
N GLU A 436 -5.07 30.22 -1.32
CA GLU A 436 -4.58 28.89 -0.92
C GLU A 436 -3.20 28.61 -1.52
N ARG A 437 -3.02 28.84 -2.83
CA ARG A 437 -1.70 28.70 -3.49
C ARG A 437 -0.64 29.64 -2.93
N LYS A 438 -1.01 30.83 -2.48
CA LYS A 438 -0.09 31.78 -1.86
C LYS A 438 0.35 31.28 -0.47
N MET A 439 -0.60 30.81 0.34
CA MET A 439 -0.32 30.21 1.64
C MET A 439 0.56 28.96 1.51
N GLU A 440 0.29 28.08 0.54
CA GLU A 440 1.08 26.88 0.27
C GLU A 440 2.53 27.23 -0.13
N ARG A 441 2.74 28.32 -0.90
CA ARG A 441 4.07 28.80 -1.26
C ARG A 441 4.84 29.30 -0.04
N GLU A 442 4.19 30.06 0.83
CA GLU A 442 4.79 30.58 2.06
C GLU A 442 5.14 29.43 3.03
N GLU A 443 4.29 28.41 3.14
CA GLU A 443 4.58 27.21 3.95
C GLU A 443 5.79 26.44 3.42
N ARG A 444 5.88 26.24 2.10
CA ARG A 444 7.06 25.61 1.47
C ARG A 444 8.34 26.41 1.67
N GLU A 445 8.25 27.74 1.73
CA GLU A 445 9.40 28.60 1.99
C GLU A 445 9.88 28.45 3.44
N LYS A 446 8.95 28.47 4.41
CA LYS A 446 9.27 28.18 5.83
C LYS A 446 9.88 26.80 6.02
N GLU A 447 9.37 25.78 5.34
CA GLU A 447 9.95 24.42 5.39
C GLU A 447 11.38 24.38 4.83
N ARG A 448 11.66 25.14 3.76
CA ARG A 448 13.02 25.25 3.19
C ARG A 448 13.98 25.94 4.15
N GLU A 449 13.54 27.01 4.82
CA GLU A 449 14.34 27.68 5.84
C GLU A 449 14.63 26.78 7.04
N GLU A 450 13.66 26.02 7.52
CA GLU A 450 13.84 25.07 8.63
C GLU A 450 14.86 23.99 8.26
N ARG A 451 14.75 23.40 7.07
CA ARG A 451 15.74 22.43 6.55
C ARG A 451 17.13 23.05 6.40
N LYS A 452 17.23 24.35 6.09
CA LYS A 452 18.52 25.05 6.02
C LYS A 452 19.15 25.19 7.40
N LYS A 453 18.36 25.60 8.41
CA LYS A 453 18.81 25.68 9.81
C LYS A 453 19.25 24.32 10.36
N GLU A 454 18.50 23.25 10.06
CA GLU A 454 18.85 21.88 10.46
C GLU A 454 20.19 21.42 9.85
N ARG A 455 20.47 21.81 8.60
CA ARG A 455 21.76 21.52 7.95
C ARG A 455 22.91 22.27 8.61
N GLU A 456 22.73 23.55 8.89
CA GLU A 456 23.73 24.37 9.59
C GLU A 456 24.02 23.84 11.01
N GLU A 457 23.00 23.36 11.72
CA GLU A 457 23.18 22.74 13.05
C GLU A 457 23.98 21.43 12.97
N ARG A 458 23.67 20.56 12.00
CA ARG A 458 24.43 19.32 11.76
C ARG A 458 25.86 19.57 11.35
N GLU A 459 26.12 20.67 10.65
CA GLU A 459 27.48 21.05 10.24
C GLU A 459 28.30 21.49 11.46
N LYS A 460 27.72 22.32 12.34
CA LYS A 460 28.34 22.69 13.62
C LYS A 460 28.63 21.48 14.51
N GLU A 461 27.70 20.53 14.61
CA GLU A 461 27.89 19.28 15.37
C GLU A 461 29.04 18.43 14.81
N ARG A 462 29.22 18.42 13.47
CA ARG A 462 30.34 17.72 12.84
C ARG A 462 31.67 18.39 13.15
N GLU A 463 31.72 19.72 13.06
CA GLU A 463 32.93 20.50 13.38
C GLU A 463 33.34 20.33 14.85
N GLU A 464 32.38 20.29 15.78
CA GLU A 464 32.64 20.03 17.20
C GLU A 464 33.22 18.63 17.42
N ARG A 465 32.64 17.60 16.79
CA ARG A 465 33.18 16.22 16.84
C ARG A 465 34.55 16.09 16.23
N GLU A 466 34.87 16.88 15.22
CA GLU A 466 36.19 16.89 14.59
C GLU A 466 37.24 17.49 15.53
N LYS A 467 36.92 18.62 16.18
CA LYS A 467 37.78 19.21 17.23
C LYS A 467 38.02 18.26 18.39
N GLU A 468 36.98 17.55 18.85
CA GLU A 468 37.12 16.55 19.92
C GLU A 468 38.04 15.38 19.49
N ARG A 469 37.98 14.96 18.23
CA ARG A 469 38.88 13.91 17.71
C ARG A 469 40.32 14.38 17.66
N GLU A 470 40.56 15.60 17.19
CA GLU A 470 41.90 16.18 17.12
C GLU A 470 42.51 16.35 18.52
N GLU A 471 41.71 16.74 19.51
CA GLU A 471 42.15 16.84 20.91
C GLU A 471 42.55 15.47 21.49
N ARG A 472 41.72 14.43 21.26
CA ARG A 472 42.05 13.05 21.67
C ARG A 472 43.28 12.50 20.96
N GLU A 473 43.55 12.93 19.74
CA GLU A 473 44.75 12.53 19.00
C GLU A 473 46.00 13.16 19.60
N LYS A 474 45.97 14.46 19.89
CA LYS A 474 47.05 15.17 20.60
C LYS A 474 47.34 14.53 21.97
N GLU A 475 46.30 14.19 22.74
CA GLU A 475 46.46 13.51 24.04
C GLU A 475 47.13 12.13 23.88
N ARG A 476 46.81 11.39 22.81
CA ARG A 476 47.45 10.09 22.53
C ARG A 476 48.91 10.24 22.14
N GLU A 477 49.26 11.25 21.35
CA GLU A 477 50.64 11.55 21.00
C GLU A 477 51.46 11.95 22.22
N GLU A 478 50.91 12.80 23.10
CA GLU A 478 51.56 13.19 24.35
C GLU A 478 51.85 11.98 25.25
N ARG A 479 50.85 11.10 25.45
CA ARG A 479 51.04 9.85 26.20
C ARG A 479 52.07 8.90 25.56
N LYS A 480 52.22 8.95 24.23
CA LYS A 480 53.22 8.14 23.52
C LYS A 480 54.62 8.68 23.78
N MET A 481 54.80 10.00 23.69
CA MET A 481 56.06 10.67 24.01
C MET A 481 56.48 10.42 25.47
N GLU A 482 55.56 10.51 26.42
CA GLU A 482 55.82 10.24 27.84
C GLU A 482 56.27 8.78 28.08
N ARG A 483 55.72 7.82 27.33
CA ARG A 483 56.12 6.41 27.42
C ARG A 483 57.53 6.20 26.85
N GLU A 484 57.84 6.79 25.71
CA GLU A 484 59.16 6.72 25.11
C GLU A 484 60.23 7.36 26.01
N GLU A 485 59.91 8.46 26.70
CA GLU A 485 60.80 9.08 27.67
C GLU A 485 61.07 8.16 28.88
N ARG A 486 60.02 7.57 29.46
CA ARG A 486 60.17 6.59 30.55
C ARG A 486 60.94 5.34 30.14
N GLU A 487 60.85 4.93 28.88
CA GLU A 487 61.60 3.79 28.36
C GLU A 487 63.10 4.11 28.27
N LYS A 488 63.45 5.29 27.74
CA LYS A 488 64.84 5.78 27.73
C LYS A 488 65.42 5.88 29.14
N GLU A 489 64.67 6.42 30.10
CA GLU A 489 65.10 6.49 31.51
C GLU A 489 65.36 5.10 32.11
N ARG A 490 64.55 4.09 31.75
CA ARG A 490 64.76 2.71 32.19
C ARG A 490 65.99 2.07 31.57
N GLU A 491 66.24 2.32 30.28
CA GLU A 491 67.45 1.83 29.60
C GLU A 491 68.71 2.46 30.19
N GLU A 492 68.70 3.77 30.47
CA GLU A 492 69.81 4.46 31.12
C GLU A 492 70.13 3.85 32.49
N ARG A 493 69.12 3.64 33.34
CA ARG A 493 69.28 2.96 34.64
C ARG A 493 69.78 1.52 34.51
N LYS A 494 69.45 0.83 33.42
CA LYS A 494 69.93 -0.53 33.17
C LYS A 494 71.41 -0.52 32.81
N MET A 495 71.83 0.39 31.93
CA MET A 495 73.23 0.59 31.58
C MET A 495 74.08 0.97 32.81
N GLU A 496 73.59 1.88 33.66
CA GLU A 496 74.27 2.27 34.90
C GLU A 496 74.46 1.08 35.87
N ARG A 497 73.46 0.19 35.96
CA ARG A 497 73.56 -1.04 36.78
C ARG A 497 74.58 -2.03 36.21
N GLU A 498 74.58 -2.22 34.89
CA GLU A 498 75.55 -3.10 34.22
C GLU A 498 76.98 -2.57 34.38
N GLU A 499 77.18 -1.26 34.33
CA GLU A 499 78.48 -0.61 34.60
C GLU A 499 78.95 -0.86 36.04
N ARG A 500 78.07 -0.63 37.03
CA ARG A 500 78.37 -0.93 38.44
C ARG A 500 78.66 -2.41 38.69
N GLU A 501 78.02 -3.31 37.94
CA GLU A 501 78.29 -4.75 38.05
C GLU A 501 79.66 -5.12 37.48
N LYS A 502 80.04 -4.53 36.34
CA LYS A 502 81.39 -4.69 35.78
C LYS A 502 82.46 -4.18 36.76
N GLU A 503 82.25 -3.01 37.34
CA GLU A 503 83.15 -2.46 38.36
C GLU A 503 83.28 -3.37 39.59
N ARG A 504 82.17 -3.98 40.03
CA ARG A 504 82.22 -4.96 41.14
C ARG A 504 83.02 -6.21 40.77
N LYS A 505 82.81 -6.76 39.58
CA LYS A 505 83.56 -7.93 39.08
C LYS A 505 85.05 -7.63 38.94
N GLU A 506 85.40 -6.44 38.48
CA GLU A 506 86.80 -6.01 38.38
C GLU A 506 87.46 -5.94 39.77
N ARG A 507 86.79 -5.35 40.76
CA ARG A 507 87.27 -5.32 42.16
C ARG A 507 87.38 -6.73 42.77
N GLU A 508 86.49 -7.64 42.40
CA GLU A 508 86.52 -9.03 42.88
C GLU A 508 87.71 -9.79 42.29
N MET A 509 87.96 -9.65 40.99
CA MET A 509 89.15 -10.19 40.32
C MET A 509 90.44 -9.64 40.93
N GLU A 510 90.51 -8.34 41.21
CA GLU A 510 91.66 -7.72 41.87
C GLU A 510 91.89 -8.27 43.29
N GLN A 511 90.82 -8.53 44.05
CA GLN A 511 90.92 -9.15 45.37
C GLN A 511 91.39 -10.60 45.30
N GLU A 512 90.94 -11.36 44.30
CA GLU A 512 91.36 -12.74 44.07
C GLU A 512 92.82 -12.81 43.64
N GLU A 513 93.27 -11.89 42.77
CA GLU A 513 94.67 -11.76 42.39
C GLU A 513 95.56 -11.48 43.61
N ARG A 514 95.16 -10.52 44.47
CA ARG A 514 95.87 -10.23 45.73
C ARG A 514 95.87 -11.43 46.71
N LYS A 515 94.83 -12.28 46.70
CA LYS A 515 94.82 -13.50 47.52
C LYS A 515 95.79 -14.54 46.97
N MET A 516 95.78 -14.77 45.67
CA MET A 516 96.71 -15.69 44.99
C MET A 516 98.16 -15.25 45.17
N GLU A 517 98.44 -13.94 45.15
CA GLU A 517 99.76 -13.38 45.42
C GLU A 517 100.21 -13.68 46.86
N ARG A 518 99.36 -13.44 47.86
CA ARG A 518 99.65 -13.77 49.26
C ARG A 518 99.82 -15.27 49.49
N GLU A 519 99.05 -16.10 48.80
CA GLU A 519 99.17 -17.56 48.89
C GLU A 519 100.51 -18.04 48.32
N LYS A 520 100.95 -17.49 47.19
CA LYS A 520 102.29 -17.75 46.64
C LYS A 520 103.39 -17.30 47.59
N GLU A 521 103.27 -16.14 48.21
CA GLU A 521 104.23 -15.64 49.21
C GLU A 521 104.32 -16.58 50.42
N LEU A 522 103.18 -17.11 50.89
CA LEU A 522 103.15 -18.11 51.96
C LEU A 522 103.79 -19.44 51.54
N GLU A 523 103.53 -19.90 50.33
CA GLU A 523 104.12 -21.13 49.78
C GLU A 523 105.65 -20.99 49.62
N GLU A 524 106.14 -19.84 49.16
CA GLU A 524 107.58 -19.55 49.09
C GLU A 524 108.21 -19.54 50.48
N ARG A 525 107.55 -18.93 51.47
CA ARG A 525 108.00 -18.91 52.87
C ARG A 525 108.03 -20.30 53.49
N GLU A 526 107.08 -21.17 53.15
CA GLU A 526 107.06 -22.57 53.59
C GLU A 526 108.20 -23.38 52.97
N LYS A 527 108.47 -23.21 51.66
CA LYS A 527 109.63 -23.82 50.98
C LYS A 527 110.96 -23.36 51.56
N GLU A 528 111.05 -22.11 52.01
CA GLU A 528 112.24 -21.59 52.67
C GLU A 528 112.46 -22.24 54.06
N LEU A 529 111.39 -22.35 54.86
CA LEU A 529 111.41 -23.07 56.14
C LEU A 529 111.73 -24.56 55.97
N GLU A 530 111.26 -25.19 54.89
CA GLU A 530 111.58 -26.59 54.60
C GLU A 530 113.06 -26.79 54.23
N LYS A 531 113.65 -25.85 53.47
CA LYS A 531 115.10 -25.85 53.20
C LYS A 531 115.91 -25.64 54.47
N GLU A 532 115.45 -24.80 55.39
CA GLU A 532 116.10 -24.57 56.69
C GLU A 532 116.08 -25.83 57.56
N ARG A 533 114.93 -26.50 57.67
CA ARG A 533 114.80 -27.82 58.33
C ARG A 533 115.64 -28.91 57.65
N GLY A 534 115.80 -28.82 56.32
CA GLY A 534 116.68 -29.71 55.57
C GLY A 534 118.15 -29.58 56.00
N LYS A 535 118.65 -28.35 56.13
CA LYS A 535 120.01 -28.06 56.60
C LYS A 535 120.23 -28.47 58.06
N GLU A 536 119.22 -28.28 58.91
CA GLU A 536 119.27 -28.70 60.32
C GLU A 536 119.43 -30.23 60.44
N ARG A 537 118.66 -31.00 59.66
CA ARG A 537 118.79 -32.48 59.59
C ARG A 537 120.12 -32.94 58.99
N GLU A 538 120.74 -32.12 58.14
CA GLU A 538 122.04 -32.41 57.55
C GLU A 538 123.16 -32.22 58.58
N MET A 539 123.12 -31.12 59.35
CA MET A 539 124.04 -30.92 60.48
C MET A 539 123.89 -32.00 61.56
N GLU A 540 122.66 -32.42 61.88
CA GLU A 540 122.40 -33.51 62.83
C GLU A 540 122.98 -34.86 62.34
N ARG A 541 122.99 -35.11 61.03
CA ARG A 541 123.64 -36.29 60.44
C ARG A 541 125.16 -36.21 60.51
N GLU A 542 125.74 -35.05 60.21
CA GLU A 542 127.19 -34.84 60.33
C GLU A 542 127.67 -34.97 61.78
N GLU A 543 126.88 -34.49 62.75
CA GLU A 543 127.17 -34.64 64.18
C GLU A 543 127.17 -36.12 64.61
N LEU A 544 126.15 -36.88 64.20
CA LEU A 544 126.08 -38.33 64.41
C LEU A 544 127.23 -39.08 63.72
N GLU A 545 127.70 -38.61 62.58
CA GLU A 545 128.81 -39.21 61.85
C GLU A 545 130.15 -38.95 62.55
N MET A 546 130.38 -37.72 63.04
CA MET A 546 131.52 -37.41 63.90
C MET A 546 131.50 -38.19 65.22
N GLU A 547 130.31 -38.43 65.79
CA GLU A 547 130.17 -39.22 67.02
C GLU A 547 130.54 -40.70 66.78
N ARG A 548 130.07 -41.29 65.67
CA ARG A 548 130.48 -42.64 65.24
C ARG A 548 131.97 -42.74 64.90
N GLU A 549 132.56 -41.68 64.38
CA GLU A 549 134.00 -41.64 64.10
C GLU A 549 134.83 -41.60 65.40
N LYS A 550 134.41 -40.80 66.38
CA LYS A 550 135.00 -40.81 67.74
C LYS A 550 134.86 -42.16 68.42
N GLU A 551 133.75 -42.86 68.20
CA GLU A 551 133.53 -44.21 68.75
C GLU A 551 134.49 -45.23 68.11
N ARG A 552 134.67 -45.19 66.78
CA ARG A 552 135.69 -45.99 66.09
C ARG A 552 137.11 -45.65 66.51
N GLU A 553 137.39 -44.40 66.85
CA GLU A 553 138.71 -43.98 67.32
C GLU A 553 139.00 -44.54 68.73
N LYS A 554 138.01 -44.51 69.63
CA LYS A 554 138.09 -45.17 70.94
C LYS A 554 138.25 -46.69 70.83
N GLU A 555 137.57 -47.31 69.87
CA GLU A 555 137.71 -48.75 69.61
C GLU A 555 139.13 -49.10 69.16
N ARG A 556 139.73 -48.30 68.26
CA ARG A 556 141.14 -48.43 67.85
C ARG A 556 142.14 -48.10 68.96
N GLU A 557 141.73 -47.36 69.98
CA GLU A 557 142.55 -47.05 71.15
C GLU A 557 142.55 -48.22 72.13
N MET A 558 141.37 -48.80 72.41
CA MET A 558 141.27 -50.03 73.21
C MET A 558 141.99 -51.21 72.55
N GLU A 559 141.91 -51.37 71.23
CA GLU A 559 142.61 -52.42 70.48
C GLU A 559 144.15 -52.25 70.55
N ARG A 560 144.63 -51.00 70.67
CA ARG A 560 146.06 -50.73 70.91
C ARG A 560 146.50 -51.07 72.34
N GLU A 561 145.68 -50.73 73.33
CA GLU A 561 145.95 -51.11 74.73
C GLU A 561 145.91 -52.63 74.93
N GLU A 562 145.00 -53.34 74.23
CA GLU A 562 144.93 -54.80 74.26
C GLU A 562 146.19 -55.45 73.68
N LEU A 563 146.66 -54.97 72.52
CA LEU A 563 147.92 -55.43 71.91
C LEU A 563 149.16 -55.10 72.76
N GLU A 564 149.11 -54.01 73.54
CA GLU A 564 150.18 -53.64 74.47
C GLU A 564 150.22 -54.54 75.70
N MET A 565 149.06 -54.93 76.24
CA MET A 565 148.97 -55.96 77.28
C MET A 565 149.43 -57.34 76.78
N GLU A 566 149.11 -57.71 75.53
CA GLU A 566 149.55 -58.98 74.93
C GLU A 566 151.09 -59.05 74.77
N ARG A 567 151.75 -57.91 74.53
CA ARG A 567 153.22 -57.81 74.51
C ARG A 567 153.85 -57.93 75.90
N GLU A 568 153.25 -57.32 76.92
CA GLU A 568 153.74 -57.46 78.31
C GLU A 568 153.55 -58.88 78.88
N GLU A 569 152.54 -59.62 78.40
CA GLU A 569 152.31 -61.02 78.78
C GLU A 569 153.34 -61.95 78.14
N HIS A 570 153.73 -61.68 76.88
CA HIS A 570 154.72 -62.49 76.16
C HIS A 570 156.17 -62.30 76.65
N GLU A 571 156.46 -61.27 77.44
CA GLU A 571 157.79 -60.98 78.00
C GLU A 571 158.06 -61.63 79.37
N LYS A 572 157.03 -62.21 80.03
CA LYS A 572 157.16 -62.85 81.36
C LYS A 572 157.25 -64.38 81.36
N GLU A 573 157.04 -65.04 80.22
CA GLU A 573 157.16 -66.50 80.10
C GLU A 573 158.18 -66.94 79.05
N ARG A 574 159.47 -66.94 79.42
CA ARG A 574 160.44 -68.03 79.11
C ARG A 574 161.86 -67.76 79.63
N PRO A 575 162.27 -68.38 80.76
CA PRO A 575 163.66 -68.73 81.02
C PRO A 575 164.02 -70.05 80.32
N GLY A 576 165.27 -70.15 79.84
CA GLY A 576 165.69 -71.10 78.81
C GLY A 576 166.13 -72.50 79.27
N LEU A 577 166.51 -73.32 78.28
CA LEU A 577 167.60 -74.33 78.27
C LEU A 577 167.61 -75.04 76.89
N ILE A 578 168.67 -74.90 76.08
CA ILE A 578 169.77 -75.86 75.84
C ILE A 578 169.53 -76.93 74.74
N VAL A 579 170.24 -76.73 73.61
CA VAL A 579 171.22 -77.60 72.88
C VAL A 579 170.87 -79.06 72.53
N THR A 580 171.38 -79.47 71.35
CA THR A 580 171.59 -80.81 70.72
C THR A 580 170.49 -81.29 69.78
N SER A 581 170.72 -81.89 68.61
CA SER A 581 171.91 -82.19 67.81
C SER A 581 171.43 -82.87 66.51
N ILE A 582 172.02 -82.50 65.36
CA ILE A 582 172.35 -83.36 64.19
C ILE A 582 171.26 -84.31 63.65
N SER A 583 170.85 -84.14 62.38
CA SER A 583 171.15 -85.11 61.29
C SER A 583 170.30 -84.85 60.02
N ALA A 584 170.91 -85.08 58.86
CA ALA A 584 170.36 -85.08 57.49
C ALA A 584 170.00 -83.69 56.92
N MET A 585 170.91 -82.93 56.31
CA MET A 585 171.52 -83.20 55.00
C MET A 585 170.61 -83.95 54.02
N LYS A 586 170.31 -83.24 52.92
CA LYS A 586 170.59 -83.72 51.56
C LYS A 586 169.53 -84.67 50.98
N THR A 587 168.61 -84.09 50.22
CA THR A 587 168.25 -84.57 48.87
C THR A 587 167.27 -83.63 48.17
N PHE A 588 167.64 -83.25 46.94
CA PHE A 588 166.79 -83.10 45.76
C PHE A 588 165.81 -81.91 45.72
N LEU A 589 166.11 -80.83 44.97
CA LEU A 589 166.05 -80.73 43.49
C LEU A 589 164.64 -80.97 42.94
N GLU A 590 164.00 -79.91 42.47
CA GLU A 590 163.76 -79.65 41.04
C GLU A 590 163.28 -78.21 40.82
#